data_AF-A0A7N9CEJ6-F1
#
_entry.id   AF-A0A7N9CEJ6-F1
#
_cell.length_a   1.000
_cell.length_b   1.000
_cell.length_c   1.000
_cell.angle_alpha   90.00
_cell.angle_beta   90.00
_cell.angle_gamma   90.00
#
_symmetry.space_group_name_H-M   'P 1'
#
loop_
_entity.id
_entity.type
_entity.pdbx_description
1 polymer ?
#
loop_
_entity_poly.entity_id
_entity_poly.type
_entity_poly.pdbx_seq_one_letter_code
_entity_poly.pdbx_strand_id
1 'polypeptide(L)'
;MEPLEERETQVAAWLKKIFGDHPIPQYEVNPRTTEILHHLSERNRVRDRDVYLVVEDLKQKASEYESEECCCVAQLECSGAISAHCNLCLLGSSDSSASASQVGGITAKYLQDLLMESVNFSPANLSTTGSRYLNALVDSSVALETKDTSLASFIPAVNDLTSNLFRTKSKSEEIKIELEKLEKNLTATLVLEKCLQEDVKKAELHQSIERAKVDNRRQNMDFLKAKSEEFRFGIKAAEEQLSARGMDASLSHQSLVALSEKLARLKQQTIPLKKKLESYLDLMPNPSLARVKIEEAKRELDSIEAELTRRVDMMEL
;
A
#
# COMPACT_ATOMS: atom_id res chain seq x y z
N MET A 1 -2.99 36.03 -14.12
CA MET A 1 -2.82 35.89 -12.67
C MET A 1 -4.15 36.32 -12.09
N GLU A 2 -4.93 35.40 -11.51
CA GLU A 2 -6.20 35.79 -10.89
C GLU A 2 -5.94 36.87 -9.81
N PRO A 3 -6.74 37.95 -9.77
CA PRO A 3 -6.61 38.99 -8.76
C PRO A 3 -6.82 38.41 -7.34
N LEU A 4 -6.08 38.93 -6.36
CA LEU A 4 -6.13 38.50 -4.95
C LEU A 4 -7.57 38.54 -4.38
N GLU A 5 -8.35 39.55 -4.77
CA GLU A 5 -9.76 39.72 -4.37
C GLU A 5 -10.65 38.55 -4.83
N GLU A 6 -10.36 37.94 -5.99
CA GLU A 6 -11.12 36.81 -6.50
C GLU A 6 -10.86 35.54 -5.68
N ARG A 7 -9.60 35.33 -5.27
CA ARG A 7 -9.22 34.20 -4.41
C ARG A 7 -9.80 34.30 -3.01
N GLU A 8 -9.85 35.50 -2.43
CA GLU A 8 -10.51 35.75 -1.14
C GLU A 8 -12.00 35.42 -1.20
N THR A 9 -12.66 35.82 -2.29
CA THR A 9 -14.08 35.53 -2.52
C THR A 9 -14.34 34.02 -2.66
N GLN A 10 -13.49 33.31 -3.40
CA GLN A 10 -13.58 31.86 -3.56
C GLN A 10 -13.34 31.11 -2.24
N VAL A 11 -12.37 31.54 -1.43
CA VAL A 11 -12.09 30.98 -0.10
C VAL A 11 -13.26 31.22 0.85
N ALA A 12 -13.83 32.43 0.87
CA ALA A 12 -14.98 32.74 1.71
C ALA A 12 -16.21 31.88 1.35
N ALA A 13 -16.48 31.71 0.05
CA ALA A 13 -17.56 30.85 -0.43
C ALA A 13 -17.33 29.37 -0.06
N TRP A 14 -16.09 28.89 -0.19
CA TRP A 14 -15.72 27.53 0.19
C TRP A 14 -15.86 27.30 1.70
N LEU A 15 -15.35 28.20 2.54
CA LEU A 15 -15.50 28.11 4.00
C LEU A 15 -16.98 28.13 4.41
N LYS A 16 -17.81 29.00 3.81
CA LYS A 16 -19.25 28.99 4.06
C LYS A 16 -19.90 27.66 3.69
N LYS A 17 -19.48 27.02 2.59
CA LYS A 17 -19.96 25.70 2.19
C LYS A 17 -19.55 24.59 3.17
N ILE A 18 -18.33 24.64 3.70
CA ILE A 18 -17.81 23.62 4.64
C ILE A 18 -18.44 23.74 6.02
N PHE A 19 -18.62 24.95 6.54
CA PHE A 19 -19.17 25.18 7.88
C PHE A 19 -20.70 25.22 7.91
N GLY A 20 -21.37 25.45 6.77
CA GLY A 20 -22.83 25.49 6.68
C GLY A 20 -23.41 26.61 7.55
N ASP A 21 -24.25 26.23 8.51
CA ASP A 21 -24.86 27.17 9.48
C ASP A 21 -23.97 27.47 10.69
N HIS A 22 -22.81 26.81 10.82
CA HIS A 22 -21.90 27.03 11.93
C HIS A 22 -21.06 28.31 11.72
N PRO A 23 -20.73 29.06 12.78
CA PRO A 23 -19.87 30.23 12.67
C PRO A 23 -18.46 29.83 12.22
N ILE A 24 -17.96 30.51 11.18
CA ILE A 24 -16.60 30.30 10.65
C ILE A 24 -15.60 30.83 11.70
N PRO A 25 -14.60 30.05 12.11
CA PRO A 25 -13.54 30.50 13.01
C PRO A 25 -12.83 31.76 12.47
N GLN A 26 -12.51 32.71 13.35
CA GLN A 26 -11.77 33.91 12.96
C GLN A 26 -10.36 33.53 12.48
N TYR A 27 -9.96 34.07 11.32
CA TYR A 27 -8.63 33.89 10.74
C TYR A 27 -8.11 35.23 10.20
N GLU A 28 -6.78 35.36 10.11
CA GLU A 28 -6.15 36.56 9.59
C GLU A 28 -6.14 36.57 8.06
N VAL A 29 -6.81 37.56 7.45
CA VAL A 29 -6.84 37.73 6.00
C VAL A 29 -5.57 38.46 5.57
N ASN A 30 -4.60 37.69 5.08
CA ASN A 30 -3.37 38.21 4.47
C ASN A 30 -3.02 37.35 3.23
N PRO A 31 -2.17 37.85 2.30
CA PRO A 31 -1.92 37.18 1.02
C PRO A 31 -1.46 35.72 1.16
N ARG A 32 -0.67 35.42 2.20
CA ARG A 32 -0.16 34.07 2.46
C ARG A 32 -1.25 33.13 2.96
N THR A 33 -2.08 33.58 3.91
CA THR A 33 -3.19 32.79 4.44
C THR A 33 -4.24 32.52 3.36
N THR A 34 -4.57 33.54 2.55
CA THR A 34 -5.49 33.43 1.42
C THR A 34 -5.00 32.42 0.39
N GLU A 35 -3.70 32.44 0.04
CA GLU A 35 -3.13 31.49 -0.92
C GLU A 35 -3.15 30.03 -0.43
N ILE A 36 -2.85 29.81 0.85
CA ILE A 36 -2.92 28.47 1.47
C ILE A 36 -4.35 27.94 1.47
N LEU A 37 -5.31 28.76 1.91
CA LEU A 37 -6.72 28.37 1.94
C LEU A 37 -7.28 28.14 0.54
N HIS A 38 -6.86 28.94 -0.44
CA HIS A 38 -7.23 28.76 -1.85
C HIS A 38 -6.68 27.45 -2.42
N HIS A 39 -5.43 27.10 -2.12
CA HIS A 39 -4.89 25.79 -2.53
C HIS A 39 -5.60 24.62 -1.84
N LEU A 40 -5.98 24.80 -0.58
CA LEU A 40 -6.73 23.79 0.15
C LEU A 40 -8.17 23.63 -0.38
N SER A 41 -8.83 24.73 -0.75
CA SER A 41 -10.16 24.72 -1.37
C SER A 41 -10.13 24.02 -2.71
N GLU A 42 -9.14 24.31 -3.56
CA GLU A 42 -9.00 23.65 -4.86
C GLU A 42 -8.73 22.15 -4.73
N ARG A 43 -7.84 21.75 -3.80
CA ARG A 43 -7.58 20.33 -3.54
C ARG A 43 -8.81 19.59 -3.03
N ASN A 44 -9.58 20.20 -2.12
CA ASN A 44 -10.84 19.61 -1.66
C ASN A 44 -11.87 19.55 -2.78
N ARG A 45 -11.97 20.58 -3.62
CA ARG A 45 -12.92 20.61 -4.75
C ARG A 45 -12.63 19.53 -5.78
N VAL A 46 -11.35 19.21 -6.02
CA VAL A 46 -10.95 18.08 -6.87
C VAL A 46 -11.33 16.75 -6.21
N ARG A 47 -11.00 16.55 -4.94
CA ARG A 47 -11.34 15.32 -4.22
C ARG A 47 -12.85 15.09 -4.10
N ASP A 48 -13.62 16.12 -3.81
CA ASP A 48 -15.08 16.06 -3.72
C ASP A 48 -15.69 15.70 -5.08
N ARG A 49 -15.10 16.20 -6.17
CA ARG A 49 -15.51 15.83 -7.54
C ARG A 49 -15.22 14.36 -7.81
N ASP A 50 -14.03 13.87 -7.46
CA ASP A 50 -13.65 12.48 -7.68
C ASP A 50 -14.54 11.53 -6.85
N VAL A 51 -14.82 11.88 -5.59
CA VAL A 51 -15.74 11.12 -4.73
C VAL A 51 -17.16 11.15 -5.30
N TYR A 52 -17.63 12.30 -5.78
CA TYR A 52 -18.94 12.41 -6.42
C TYR A 52 -19.04 11.52 -7.67
N LEU A 53 -18.01 11.52 -8.52
CA LEU A 53 -17.96 10.65 -9.70
C LEU A 53 -18.01 9.16 -9.34
N VAL A 54 -17.27 8.74 -8.31
CA VAL A 54 -17.33 7.36 -7.81
C VAL A 54 -18.72 7.01 -7.26
N VAL A 55 -19.37 7.94 -6.55
CA VAL A 55 -20.72 7.73 -6.03
C VAL A 55 -21.74 7.62 -7.17
N GLU A 56 -21.65 8.45 -8.20
CA GLU A 56 -22.54 8.37 -9.36
C GLU A 56 -22.31 7.09 -10.18
N ASP A 57 -21.05 6.67 -10.36
CA ASP A 57 -20.71 5.38 -10.99
C ASP A 57 -21.32 4.20 -10.22
N LEU A 58 -21.19 4.19 -8.90
CA LEU A 58 -21.78 3.15 -8.05
C LEU A 58 -23.32 3.16 -8.07
N LYS A 59 -23.95 4.33 -8.13
CA LYS A 59 -25.42 4.45 -8.27
C LYS A 59 -25.89 3.96 -9.63
N GLN A 60 -25.19 4.33 -10.70
CA GLN A 60 -25.50 3.85 -12.04
C GLN A 60 -25.40 2.33 -12.08
N LYS A 61 -24.32 1.77 -11.53
CA LYS A 61 -24.13 0.33 -11.45
C LYS A 61 -25.21 -0.35 -10.62
N ALA A 62 -25.64 0.24 -9.51
CA ALA A 62 -26.77 -0.28 -8.72
C ALA A 62 -28.08 -0.28 -9.53
N SER A 63 -28.38 0.82 -10.24
CA SER A 63 -29.55 0.92 -11.13
C SER A 63 -29.52 -0.09 -12.28
N GLU A 64 -28.34 -0.35 -12.86
CA GLU A 64 -28.13 -1.38 -13.87
C GLU A 64 -28.48 -2.77 -13.31
N TYR A 65 -28.01 -3.12 -12.11
CA TYR A 65 -28.36 -4.39 -11.47
C TYR A 65 -29.83 -4.50 -11.08
N GLU A 66 -30.47 -3.42 -10.61
CA GLU A 66 -31.92 -3.39 -10.32
C GLU A 66 -32.76 -3.57 -11.61
N SER A 67 -32.32 -2.98 -12.72
CA SER A 67 -32.94 -3.15 -14.03
C SER A 67 -32.76 -4.58 -14.56
N GLU A 68 -31.58 -5.17 -14.39
CA GLU A 68 -31.32 -6.57 -14.73
C GLU A 68 -32.20 -7.52 -13.90
N GLU A 69 -32.36 -7.27 -12.60
CA GLU A 69 -33.28 -8.02 -11.73
C GLU A 69 -34.72 -7.94 -12.24
N CYS A 70 -35.19 -6.72 -12.58
CA CYS A 70 -36.53 -6.50 -13.13
C CYS A 70 -36.73 -7.20 -14.49
N CYS A 71 -35.70 -7.19 -15.34
CA CYS A 71 -35.69 -7.89 -16.63
C CYS A 71 -35.77 -9.42 -16.46
N CYS A 72 -35.04 -9.97 -15.48
CA CYS A 72 -35.09 -11.39 -15.15
C CYS A 72 -36.47 -11.83 -14.64
N VAL A 73 -37.13 -11.02 -13.80
CA VAL A 73 -38.50 -11.29 -13.32
C VAL A 73 -39.49 -11.30 -14.48
N ALA A 74 -39.43 -10.30 -15.37
CA ALA A 74 -40.30 -10.24 -16.55
C ALA A 74 -40.04 -11.39 -17.55
N GLN A 75 -38.79 -11.85 -17.71
CA GLN A 75 -38.44 -13.02 -18.52
C GLN A 75 -39.00 -14.33 -17.93
N LEU A 76 -38.98 -14.49 -16.62
CA LEU A 76 -39.56 -15.65 -15.95
C LEU A 76 -41.09 -15.69 -16.10
N GLU A 77 -41.76 -14.54 -16.00
CA GLU A 77 -43.20 -14.43 -16.24
C GLU A 77 -43.57 -14.69 -17.73
N CYS A 78 -42.80 -14.13 -18.67
CA CYS A 78 -42.97 -14.41 -20.11
C CYS A 78 -42.71 -15.89 -20.45
N SER A 79 -41.69 -16.51 -19.85
CA SER A 79 -41.37 -17.93 -20.04
C SER A 79 -42.44 -18.84 -19.44
N GLY A 80 -43.03 -18.44 -18.31
CA GLY A 80 -44.21 -19.10 -17.72
C GLY A 80 -45.43 -19.07 -18.64
N ALA A 81 -45.70 -17.93 -19.29
CA ALA A 81 -46.79 -17.79 -20.25
C ALA A 81 -46.55 -18.57 -21.55
N ILE A 82 -45.31 -18.60 -22.07
CA ILE A 82 -44.93 -19.38 -23.26
C ILE A 82 -44.97 -20.88 -22.97
N SER A 83 -44.54 -21.32 -21.78
CA SER A 83 -44.65 -22.71 -21.32
C SER A 83 -46.10 -23.18 -21.25
N ALA A 84 -47.01 -22.33 -20.75
CA ALA A 84 -48.45 -22.60 -20.77
C ALA A 84 -49.02 -22.71 -22.20
N HIS A 85 -48.56 -21.88 -23.13
CA HIS A 85 -48.95 -21.93 -24.55
C HIS A 85 -48.38 -23.18 -25.27
N CYS A 86 -47.13 -23.56 -24.98
CA CYS A 86 -46.49 -24.76 -25.55
C CYS A 86 -47.09 -26.07 -25.01
N ASN A 87 -47.60 -26.09 -23.77
CA ASN A 87 -48.35 -27.22 -23.23
C ASN A 87 -49.69 -27.48 -23.96
N LEU A 88 -50.31 -26.45 -24.56
CA LEU A 88 -51.51 -26.63 -25.38
C LEU A 88 -51.21 -27.20 -26.78
N CYS A 89 -49.98 -26.98 -27.29
CA CYS A 89 -49.58 -27.41 -28.64
C CYS A 89 -48.83 -28.75 -28.72
N LEU A 90 -48.30 -29.27 -27.60
CA LEU A 90 -47.47 -30.50 -27.59
C LEU A 90 -48.24 -31.82 -27.38
N LEU A 91 -49.56 -31.79 -27.24
CA LEU A 91 -50.42 -33.00 -27.26
C LEU A 91 -50.45 -33.72 -28.63
N GLY A 92 -49.70 -33.25 -29.63
CA GLY A 92 -49.83 -33.67 -31.03
C GLY A 92 -48.69 -34.50 -31.64
N SER A 93 -47.66 -34.93 -30.91
CA SER A 93 -46.59 -35.72 -31.56
C SER A 93 -46.07 -36.83 -30.67
N SER A 94 -46.54 -38.04 -30.98
CA SER A 94 -45.93 -39.29 -30.56
C SER A 94 -44.94 -39.71 -31.64
N ASP A 95 -43.72 -40.07 -31.24
CA ASP A 95 -43.04 -41.19 -31.89
C ASP A 95 -42.16 -41.97 -30.92
N SER A 96 -42.22 -43.27 -31.16
CA SER A 96 -41.80 -44.42 -30.38
C SER A 96 -40.28 -44.60 -30.28
N SER A 97 -39.81 -45.27 -29.23
CA SER A 97 -38.83 -46.36 -29.42
C SER A 97 -38.85 -47.36 -28.27
N ALA A 98 -38.72 -48.63 -28.66
CA ALA A 98 -38.75 -49.84 -27.85
C ALA A 98 -37.36 -50.24 -27.34
N SER A 99 -37.29 -50.87 -26.17
CA SER A 99 -36.37 -51.99 -25.82
C SER A 99 -36.50 -52.40 -24.34
N ALA A 100 -36.85 -53.66 -24.04
CA ALA A 100 -36.47 -54.41 -22.81
C ALA A 100 -36.85 -55.90 -22.97
N SER A 101 -35.88 -56.83 -23.05
CA SER A 101 -35.29 -57.66 -21.97
C SER A 101 -35.97 -59.03 -21.75
N GLN A 102 -35.17 -60.08 -21.54
CA GLN A 102 -35.55 -61.51 -21.46
C GLN A 102 -36.51 -61.86 -20.30
N VAL A 103 -36.65 -60.99 -19.30
CA VAL A 103 -37.68 -61.05 -18.26
C VAL A 103 -39.07 -60.69 -18.81
N GLY A 104 -39.12 -59.79 -19.79
CA GLY A 104 -40.34 -59.42 -20.50
C GLY A 104 -40.98 -60.60 -21.22
N GLY A 105 -40.20 -61.58 -21.69
CA GLY A 105 -40.72 -62.76 -22.39
C GLY A 105 -41.56 -63.69 -21.51
N ILE A 106 -41.22 -63.86 -20.22
CA ILE A 106 -41.97 -64.73 -19.29
C ILE A 106 -43.28 -64.05 -18.87
N THR A 107 -43.20 -62.75 -18.52
CA THR A 107 -44.36 -61.94 -18.15
C THR A 107 -45.31 -61.72 -19.34
N ALA A 108 -44.78 -61.50 -20.54
CA ALA A 108 -45.57 -61.39 -21.77
C ALA A 108 -46.39 -62.65 -22.02
N LYS A 109 -45.75 -63.81 -21.90
CA LYS A 109 -46.44 -65.09 -22.11
C LYS A 109 -47.56 -65.33 -21.09
N TYR A 110 -47.31 -65.03 -19.81
CA TYR A 110 -48.33 -65.12 -18.76
C TYR A 110 -49.54 -64.21 -19.04
N LEU A 111 -49.31 -62.95 -19.41
CA LEU A 111 -50.38 -61.99 -19.74
C LEU A 111 -51.14 -62.40 -21.00
N GLN A 112 -50.45 -62.94 -22.00
CA GLN A 112 -51.06 -63.47 -23.21
C GLN A 112 -52.00 -64.65 -22.90
N ASP A 113 -51.55 -65.60 -22.08
CA ASP A 113 -52.37 -66.76 -21.68
C ASP A 113 -53.61 -66.32 -20.85
N LEU A 114 -53.44 -65.38 -19.91
CA LEU A 114 -54.52 -64.81 -19.09
C LEU A 114 -55.61 -64.11 -19.95
N LEU A 115 -55.18 -63.35 -20.96
CA LEU A 115 -56.08 -62.71 -21.91
C LEU A 115 -56.85 -63.74 -22.73
N MET A 116 -56.17 -64.74 -23.28
CA MET A 116 -56.80 -65.75 -24.12
C MET A 116 -57.82 -66.59 -23.34
N GLU A 117 -57.53 -66.90 -22.08
CA GLU A 117 -58.47 -67.55 -21.15
C GLU A 117 -59.69 -66.68 -20.86
N SER A 118 -59.51 -65.37 -20.66
CA SER A 118 -60.61 -64.44 -20.35
C SER A 118 -61.62 -64.25 -21.50
N VAL A 119 -61.17 -64.38 -22.75
CA VAL A 119 -62.02 -64.16 -23.94
C VAL A 119 -62.45 -65.47 -24.62
N ASN A 120 -62.07 -66.64 -24.08
CA ASN A 120 -62.40 -67.96 -24.62
C ASN A 120 -62.03 -68.15 -26.12
N PHE A 121 -60.99 -67.47 -26.59
CA PHE A 121 -60.51 -67.61 -27.97
C PHE A 121 -59.31 -68.56 -28.06
N SER A 122 -59.17 -69.25 -29.18
CA SER A 122 -57.95 -70.00 -29.51
C SER A 122 -56.97 -69.09 -30.27
N PRO A 123 -55.64 -69.16 -30.02
CA PRO A 123 -54.65 -68.37 -30.75
C PRO A 123 -54.70 -68.56 -32.27
N ALA A 124 -55.18 -69.73 -32.73
CA ALA A 124 -55.33 -70.05 -34.15
C ALA A 124 -56.51 -69.33 -34.84
N ASN A 125 -57.44 -68.76 -34.07
CA ASN A 125 -58.64 -68.09 -34.59
C ASN A 125 -58.43 -66.58 -34.82
N LEU A 126 -57.29 -66.04 -34.40
CA LEU A 126 -56.96 -64.63 -34.59
C LEU A 126 -56.43 -64.39 -36.00
N SER A 127 -56.90 -63.32 -36.63
CA SER A 127 -56.25 -62.81 -37.83
C SER A 127 -54.82 -62.36 -37.50
N THR A 128 -53.99 -62.22 -38.53
CA THR A 128 -52.65 -61.64 -38.39
C THR A 128 -52.70 -60.24 -37.74
N THR A 129 -53.72 -59.45 -38.07
CA THR A 129 -53.98 -58.14 -37.45
C THR A 129 -54.39 -58.27 -35.99
N GLY A 130 -55.28 -59.20 -35.65
CA GLY A 130 -55.70 -59.43 -34.27
C GLY A 130 -54.55 -59.87 -33.36
N SER A 131 -53.69 -60.74 -33.87
CA SER A 131 -52.47 -61.19 -33.18
C SER A 131 -51.49 -60.03 -32.92
N ARG A 132 -51.36 -59.11 -33.88
CA ARG A 132 -50.53 -57.90 -33.71
C ARG A 132 -51.05 -56.98 -32.60
N TYR A 133 -52.37 -56.77 -32.51
CA TYR A 133 -52.95 -55.95 -31.45
C TYR A 133 -52.80 -56.59 -30.07
N LEU A 134 -52.99 -57.92 -29.98
CA LEU A 134 -52.78 -58.66 -28.74
C LEU A 134 -51.33 -58.54 -28.26
N ASN A 135 -50.36 -58.78 -29.15
CA ASN A 135 -48.94 -58.65 -28.82
C ASN A 135 -48.59 -57.22 -28.39
N ALA A 136 -49.07 -56.20 -29.11
CA ALA A 136 -48.83 -54.80 -28.73
C ALA A 136 -49.41 -54.45 -27.35
N LEU A 137 -50.57 -55.01 -26.99
CA LEU A 137 -51.17 -54.80 -25.68
C LEU A 137 -50.36 -55.49 -24.56
N VAL A 138 -49.92 -56.71 -24.80
CA VAL A 138 -49.05 -57.47 -23.89
C VAL A 138 -47.71 -56.75 -23.72
N ASP A 139 -47.08 -56.33 -24.81
CA ASP A 139 -45.82 -55.59 -24.81
C ASP A 139 -45.95 -54.26 -24.04
N SER A 140 -47.07 -53.55 -24.21
CA SER A 140 -47.36 -52.33 -23.46
C SER A 140 -47.53 -52.59 -21.97
N SER A 141 -48.18 -53.68 -21.59
CA SER A 141 -48.36 -54.09 -20.19
C SER A 141 -47.02 -54.43 -19.54
N VAL A 142 -46.16 -55.14 -20.28
CA VAL A 142 -44.80 -55.48 -19.84
C VAL A 142 -43.95 -54.22 -19.70
N ALA A 143 -44.01 -53.29 -20.65
CA ALA A 143 -43.26 -52.03 -20.61
C ALA A 143 -43.70 -51.10 -19.46
N LEU A 144 -44.98 -51.13 -19.10
CA LEU A 144 -45.55 -50.39 -17.97
C LEU A 144 -45.46 -51.16 -16.64
N GLU A 145 -44.96 -52.40 -16.66
CA GLU A 145 -44.88 -53.31 -15.51
C GLU A 145 -46.25 -53.56 -14.82
N THR A 146 -47.34 -53.59 -15.60
CA THR A 146 -48.69 -53.84 -15.08
C THR A 146 -48.98 -55.33 -14.90
N LYS A 147 -49.82 -55.66 -13.91
CA LYS A 147 -50.21 -57.05 -13.59
C LYS A 147 -51.29 -57.61 -14.52
N ASP A 148 -52.04 -56.73 -15.17
CA ASP A 148 -53.11 -57.05 -16.11
C ASP A 148 -53.25 -55.97 -17.19
N THR A 149 -54.13 -56.21 -18.16
CA THR A 149 -54.49 -55.27 -19.23
C THR A 149 -55.71 -54.40 -18.91
N SER A 150 -56.11 -54.33 -17.63
CA SER A 150 -57.27 -53.55 -17.24
C SER A 150 -56.94 -52.06 -17.28
N LEU A 151 -57.94 -51.23 -17.58
CA LEU A 151 -57.81 -49.78 -17.50
C LEU A 151 -57.42 -49.31 -16.10
N ALA A 152 -57.85 -50.03 -15.06
CA ALA A 152 -57.52 -49.71 -13.66
C ALA A 152 -56.02 -49.87 -13.35
N SER A 153 -55.30 -50.75 -14.04
CA SER A 153 -53.85 -50.90 -13.93
C SER A 153 -53.10 -49.98 -14.90
N PHE A 154 -53.60 -49.81 -16.12
CA PHE A 154 -52.95 -49.00 -17.16
C PHE A 154 -52.98 -47.50 -16.85
N ILE A 155 -54.12 -46.95 -16.40
CA ILE A 155 -54.27 -45.51 -16.18
C ILE A 155 -53.27 -45.00 -15.12
N PRO A 156 -53.14 -45.62 -13.93
CA PRO A 156 -52.15 -45.20 -12.94
C PRO A 156 -50.71 -45.35 -13.45
N ALA A 157 -50.38 -46.47 -14.11
CA ALA A 157 -49.02 -46.70 -14.61
C ALA A 157 -48.60 -45.69 -15.68
N VAL A 158 -49.51 -45.34 -16.60
CA VAL A 158 -49.28 -44.29 -17.60
C VAL A 158 -49.15 -42.91 -16.95
N ASN A 159 -49.97 -42.60 -15.94
CA ASN A 159 -49.88 -41.34 -15.20
C ASN A 159 -48.56 -41.21 -14.42
N ASP A 160 -48.12 -42.29 -13.78
CA ASP A 160 -46.84 -42.35 -13.06
C ASP A 160 -45.67 -42.18 -14.03
N LEU A 161 -45.68 -42.88 -15.16
CA LEU A 161 -44.66 -42.73 -16.20
C LEU A 161 -44.64 -41.30 -16.78
N THR A 162 -45.81 -40.74 -17.07
CA THR A 162 -45.94 -39.36 -17.59
C THR A 162 -45.41 -38.35 -16.57
N SER A 163 -45.74 -38.54 -15.29
CA SER A 163 -45.24 -37.69 -14.19
C SER A 163 -43.71 -37.81 -14.04
N ASN A 164 -43.17 -39.02 -14.14
CA ASN A 164 -41.74 -39.28 -14.10
C ASN A 164 -41.00 -38.68 -15.31
N LEU A 165 -41.59 -38.75 -16.50
CA LEU A 165 -41.07 -38.14 -17.72
C LEU A 165 -41.00 -36.62 -17.56
N PHE A 166 -42.07 -35.99 -17.08
CA PHE A 166 -42.09 -34.54 -16.84
C PHE A 166 -41.04 -34.12 -15.80
N ARG A 167 -40.96 -34.85 -14.68
CA ARG A 167 -39.96 -34.59 -13.64
C ARG A 167 -38.54 -34.72 -14.17
N THR A 168 -38.26 -35.75 -14.97
CA THR A 168 -36.95 -35.97 -15.60
C THR A 168 -36.62 -34.86 -16.59
N LYS A 169 -37.59 -34.45 -17.42
CA LYS A 169 -37.43 -33.36 -18.39
C LYS A 169 -37.15 -32.03 -17.70
N SER A 170 -37.91 -31.71 -16.63
CA SER A 170 -37.70 -30.49 -15.84
C SER A 170 -36.30 -30.45 -15.21
N LYS A 171 -35.84 -31.56 -14.62
CA LYS A 171 -34.47 -31.66 -14.08
C LYS A 171 -33.40 -31.56 -15.15
N SER A 172 -33.64 -32.12 -16.33
CA SER A 172 -32.71 -32.02 -17.46
C SER A 172 -32.52 -30.57 -17.91
N GLU A 173 -33.59 -29.76 -17.91
CA GLU A 173 -33.50 -28.34 -18.26
C GLU A 173 -32.80 -27.53 -17.15
N GLU A 174 -33.09 -27.82 -15.88
CA GLU A 174 -32.40 -27.19 -14.74
C GLU A 174 -30.88 -27.44 -14.78
N ILE A 175 -30.46 -28.68 -15.03
CA ILE A 175 -29.04 -29.04 -15.19
C ILE A 175 -28.41 -28.30 -16.36
N LYS A 176 -29.14 -28.14 -17.47
CA LYS A 176 -28.65 -27.43 -18.65
C LYS A 176 -28.40 -25.94 -18.35
N ILE A 177 -29.33 -25.29 -17.63
CA ILE A 177 -29.17 -23.89 -17.22
C ILE A 177 -27.96 -23.71 -16.30
N GLU A 178 -27.78 -24.61 -15.32
CA GLU A 178 -26.61 -24.57 -14.43
C GLU A 178 -25.30 -24.84 -15.18
N LEU A 179 -25.32 -25.71 -16.19
CA LEU A 179 -24.16 -25.97 -17.04
C LEU A 179 -23.77 -24.73 -17.85
N GLU A 180 -24.73 -24.04 -18.48
CA GLU A 180 -24.48 -22.78 -19.20
C GLU A 180 -23.92 -21.68 -18.28
N LYS A 181 -24.41 -21.61 -17.04
CA LYS A 181 -23.88 -20.69 -16.02
C LYS A 181 -22.45 -21.02 -15.63
N LEU A 182 -22.16 -22.31 -15.42
CA LEU A 182 -20.81 -22.77 -15.09
C LEU A 182 -19.83 -22.49 -16.23
N GLU A 183 -20.23 -22.67 -17.48
CA GLU A 183 -19.41 -22.35 -18.67
C GLU A 183 -19.06 -20.86 -18.75
N LYS A 184 -20.04 -19.97 -18.50
CA LYS A 184 -19.81 -18.52 -18.45
C LYS A 184 -18.83 -18.15 -17.32
N ASN A 185 -19.01 -18.73 -16.14
CA ASN A 185 -18.12 -18.50 -14.99
C ASN A 185 -16.69 -19.00 -15.26
N LEU A 186 -16.56 -20.18 -15.87
CA LEU A 186 -15.27 -20.75 -16.25
C LEU A 186 -14.55 -19.83 -17.24
N THR A 187 -15.28 -19.35 -18.26
CA THR A 187 -14.71 -18.43 -19.25
C THR A 187 -14.24 -17.12 -18.61
N ALA A 188 -15.04 -16.51 -17.74
CA ALA A 188 -14.64 -15.30 -17.02
C ALA A 188 -13.40 -15.53 -16.14
N THR A 189 -13.34 -16.68 -15.45
CA THR A 189 -12.20 -17.06 -14.60
C THR A 189 -10.93 -17.26 -15.42
N LEU A 190 -11.01 -17.93 -16.57
CA LEU A 190 -9.87 -18.15 -17.47
C LEU A 190 -9.32 -16.83 -18.04
N VAL A 191 -10.19 -15.88 -18.38
CA VAL A 191 -9.77 -14.54 -18.83
C VAL A 191 -9.02 -13.82 -17.70
N LEU A 192 -9.56 -13.84 -16.48
CA LEU A 192 -8.92 -13.23 -15.32
C LEU A 192 -7.56 -13.88 -15.01
N GLU A 193 -7.46 -15.21 -15.05
CA GLU A 193 -6.21 -15.94 -14.86
C GLU A 193 -5.14 -15.46 -15.86
N LYS A 194 -5.51 -15.32 -17.14
CA LYS A 194 -4.59 -14.85 -18.17
C LYS A 194 -4.12 -13.41 -17.90
N CYS A 195 -5.02 -12.51 -17.50
CA CYS A 195 -4.66 -11.15 -17.12
C CYS A 195 -3.69 -11.12 -15.92
N LEU A 196 -3.99 -11.91 -14.88
CA LEU A 196 -3.11 -12.02 -13.71
C LEU A 196 -1.74 -12.59 -14.08
N GLN A 197 -1.67 -13.56 -14.97
CA GLN A 197 -0.41 -14.13 -15.44
C GLN A 197 0.45 -13.08 -16.19
N GLU A 198 -0.17 -12.21 -16.98
CA GLU A 198 0.53 -11.09 -17.64
C GLU A 198 1.05 -10.07 -16.63
N ASP A 199 0.27 -9.75 -15.60
CA ASP A 199 0.67 -8.80 -14.57
C ASP A 199 1.79 -9.36 -13.67
N VAL A 200 1.77 -10.65 -13.37
CA VAL A 200 2.90 -11.34 -12.71
C VAL A 200 4.17 -11.21 -13.53
N LYS A 201 4.12 -11.47 -14.85
CA LYS A 201 5.29 -11.31 -15.74
C LYS A 201 5.83 -9.87 -15.75
N LYS A 202 4.93 -8.88 -15.79
CA LYS A 202 5.33 -7.45 -15.72
C LYS A 202 5.99 -7.13 -14.38
N ALA A 203 5.42 -7.64 -13.28
CA ALA A 203 5.95 -7.43 -11.93
C ALA A 203 7.32 -8.08 -11.74
N GLU A 204 7.52 -9.30 -12.25
CA GLU A 204 8.82 -10.00 -12.26
C GLU A 204 9.89 -9.22 -13.02
N LEU A 205 9.54 -8.69 -14.20
CA LEU A 205 10.45 -7.85 -14.99
C LEU A 205 10.84 -6.58 -14.22
N HIS A 206 9.86 -5.88 -13.63
CA HIS A 206 10.10 -4.69 -12.82
C HIS A 206 10.98 -5.01 -11.61
N GLN A 207 10.72 -6.13 -10.92
CA GLN A 207 11.54 -6.58 -9.80
C GLN A 207 12.98 -6.87 -10.22
N SER A 208 13.19 -7.49 -11.38
CA SER A 208 14.55 -7.76 -11.90
C SER A 208 15.31 -6.46 -12.18
N ILE A 209 14.64 -5.46 -12.77
CA ILE A 209 15.25 -4.15 -13.05
C ILE A 209 15.64 -3.43 -11.75
N GLU A 210 14.73 -3.37 -10.78
CA GLU A 210 15.00 -2.71 -9.51
C GLU A 210 16.08 -3.44 -8.70
N ARG A 211 16.11 -4.78 -8.73
CA ARG A 211 17.18 -5.56 -8.11
C ARG A 211 18.54 -5.20 -8.70
N ALA A 212 18.65 -5.14 -10.03
CA ALA A 212 19.90 -4.74 -10.69
C ALA A 212 20.34 -3.31 -10.32
N LYS A 213 19.39 -2.36 -10.21
CA LYS A 213 19.69 -0.99 -9.75
C LYS A 213 20.18 -0.96 -8.31
N VAL A 214 19.54 -1.71 -7.42
CA VAL A 214 19.95 -1.81 -6.01
C VAL A 214 21.33 -2.45 -5.89
N ASP A 215 21.62 -3.50 -6.65
CA ASP A 215 22.93 -4.15 -6.66
C ASP A 215 24.03 -3.21 -7.15
N ASN A 216 23.78 -2.43 -8.21
CA ASN A 216 24.71 -1.42 -8.69
C ASN A 216 24.97 -0.33 -7.62
N ARG A 217 23.93 0.16 -6.96
CA ARG A 217 24.05 1.12 -5.86
C ARG A 217 24.83 0.54 -4.68
N ARG A 218 24.61 -0.73 -4.36
CA ARG A 218 25.32 -1.46 -3.30
C ARG A 218 26.82 -1.56 -3.62
N GLN A 219 27.17 -1.97 -4.85
CA GLN A 219 28.56 -2.02 -5.30
C GLN A 219 29.25 -0.65 -5.24
N ASN A 220 28.56 0.41 -5.64
CA ASN A 220 29.08 1.78 -5.54
C ASN A 220 29.32 2.20 -4.08
N MET A 221 28.40 1.85 -3.17
CA MET A 221 28.54 2.13 -1.75
C MET A 221 29.73 1.36 -1.13
N ASP A 222 29.89 0.09 -1.49
CA ASP A 222 31.03 -0.74 -1.06
C ASP A 222 32.37 -0.15 -1.57
N PHE A 223 32.42 0.31 -2.83
CA PHE A 223 33.59 0.99 -3.39
C PHE A 223 33.93 2.28 -2.64
N LEU A 224 32.94 3.16 -2.39
CA LEU A 224 33.14 4.41 -1.67
C LEU A 224 33.63 4.17 -0.24
N LYS A 225 33.09 3.14 0.43
CA LYS A 225 33.52 2.73 1.76
C LYS A 225 34.99 2.28 1.75
N ALA A 226 35.37 1.41 0.81
CA ALA A 226 36.76 0.98 0.66
C ALA A 226 37.71 2.16 0.40
N LYS A 227 37.31 3.10 -0.47
CA LYS A 227 38.11 4.30 -0.76
C LYS A 227 38.25 5.23 0.45
N SER A 228 37.19 5.39 1.24
CA SER A 228 37.24 6.16 2.49
C SER A 228 38.19 5.52 3.50
N GLU A 229 38.16 4.19 3.63
CA GLU A 229 39.08 3.47 4.52
C GLU A 229 40.55 3.60 4.06
N GLU A 230 40.82 3.51 2.75
CA GLU A 230 42.15 3.76 2.17
C GLU A 230 42.67 5.16 2.54
N PHE A 231 41.85 6.20 2.35
CA PHE A 231 42.24 7.57 2.73
C PHE A 231 42.45 7.71 4.23
N ARG A 232 41.62 7.08 5.05
CA ARG A 232 41.79 7.10 6.51
C ARG A 232 43.11 6.46 6.94
N PHE A 233 43.49 5.33 6.34
CA PHE A 233 44.78 4.71 6.60
C PHE A 233 45.94 5.60 6.15
N GLY A 234 45.82 6.23 4.97
CA GLY A 234 46.83 7.17 4.46
C GLY A 234 47.03 8.39 5.36
N ILE A 235 45.93 8.99 5.84
CA ILE A 235 45.97 10.12 6.80
C ILE A 235 46.69 9.68 8.08
N LYS A 236 46.29 8.54 8.67
CA LYS A 236 46.90 8.04 9.90
C LYS A 236 48.40 7.79 9.74
N ALA A 237 48.82 7.19 8.63
CA ALA A 237 50.23 6.98 8.34
C ALA A 237 51.01 8.31 8.19
N ALA A 238 50.42 9.31 7.54
CA ALA A 238 51.03 10.64 7.41
C ALA A 238 51.12 11.37 8.78
N GLU A 239 50.08 11.28 9.61
CA GLU A 239 50.08 11.83 10.98
C GLU A 239 51.14 11.15 11.86
N GLU A 240 51.28 9.83 11.76
CA GLU A 240 52.33 9.07 12.44
C GLU A 240 53.73 9.51 11.96
N GLN A 241 53.91 9.74 10.65
CA GLN A 241 55.16 10.28 10.11
C GLN A 241 55.47 11.70 10.59
N LEU A 242 54.47 12.59 10.63
CA LEU A 242 54.63 13.95 11.16
C LEU A 242 55.01 13.92 12.64
N SER A 243 54.32 13.08 13.41
CA SER A 243 54.59 12.87 14.84
C SER A 243 55.99 12.31 15.08
N ALA A 244 56.42 11.32 14.29
CA ALA A 244 57.75 10.73 14.37
C ALA A 244 58.87 11.72 14.03
N ARG A 245 58.59 12.70 13.16
CA ARG A 245 59.50 13.82 12.86
C ARG A 245 59.46 14.94 13.90
N GLY A 246 58.66 14.80 14.96
CA GLY A 246 58.49 15.81 16.00
C GLY A 246 57.72 17.05 15.53
N MET A 247 56.97 16.96 14.42
CA MET A 247 56.06 18.03 14.00
C MET A 247 54.76 17.92 14.79
N ASP A 248 54.73 18.58 15.95
CA ASP A 248 53.53 18.69 16.78
C ASP A 248 52.62 19.86 16.37
N ALA A 249 51.44 19.98 16.99
CA ALA A 249 50.49 21.07 16.74
C ALA A 249 51.04 22.47 17.16
N SER A 250 52.10 22.53 17.96
CA SER A 250 52.77 23.77 18.35
C SER A 250 53.63 24.34 17.21
N LEU A 251 54.09 23.49 16.30
CA LEU A 251 54.78 23.86 15.05
C LEU A 251 53.82 24.10 13.88
N SER A 252 52.50 24.10 14.11
CA SER A 252 51.54 24.47 13.07
C SER A 252 51.76 25.92 12.60
N HIS A 253 51.43 26.21 11.34
CA HIS A 253 51.54 27.56 10.79
C HIS A 253 50.84 28.60 11.68
N GLN A 254 49.66 28.28 12.20
CA GLN A 254 48.87 29.17 13.03
C GLN A 254 49.54 29.45 14.39
N SER A 255 50.11 28.41 15.01
CA SER A 255 50.88 28.52 16.26
C SER A 255 52.16 29.33 16.08
N LEU A 256 52.90 29.10 14.98
CA LEU A 256 54.13 29.84 14.63
C LEU A 256 53.83 31.32 14.34
N VAL A 257 52.76 31.62 13.62
CA VAL A 257 52.33 33.00 13.35
C VAL A 257 51.99 33.71 14.66
N ALA A 258 51.20 33.09 15.54
CA ALA A 258 50.86 33.67 16.84
C ALA A 258 52.09 33.93 17.72
N LEU A 259 53.07 33.01 17.72
CA LEU A 259 54.33 33.17 18.44
C LEU A 259 55.16 34.33 17.86
N SER A 260 55.22 34.44 16.54
CA SER A 260 55.94 35.51 15.84
C SER A 260 55.36 36.89 16.14
N GLU A 261 54.03 37.01 16.19
CA GLU A 261 53.34 38.23 16.55
C GLU A 261 53.60 38.59 18.02
N LYS A 262 53.58 37.60 18.92
CA LYS A 262 53.90 37.81 20.34
C LYS A 262 55.35 38.29 20.50
N LEU A 263 56.28 37.72 19.74
CA LEU A 263 57.68 38.12 19.73
C LEU A 263 57.86 39.52 19.16
N ALA A 264 57.12 39.90 18.12
CA ALA A 264 57.11 41.26 17.58
C ALA A 264 56.61 42.28 18.63
N ARG A 265 55.51 41.95 19.34
CA ARG A 265 54.99 42.77 20.45
C ARG A 265 56.01 42.94 21.57
N LEU A 266 56.65 41.86 22.01
CA LEU A 266 57.69 41.91 23.05
C LEU A 266 58.92 42.71 22.60
N LYS A 267 59.36 42.55 21.35
CA LYS A 267 60.44 43.37 20.77
C LYS A 267 60.07 44.85 20.79
N GLN A 268 58.85 45.21 20.39
CA GLN A 268 58.35 46.59 20.44
C GLN A 268 58.41 47.16 21.87
N GLN A 269 58.05 46.36 22.87
CA GLN A 269 58.09 46.75 24.29
C GLN A 269 59.52 46.85 24.86
N THR A 270 60.47 46.11 24.30
CA THR A 270 61.87 46.11 24.75
C THR A 270 62.60 47.38 24.30
N ILE A 271 62.18 48.01 23.19
CA ILE A 271 62.76 49.26 22.67
C ILE A 271 62.75 50.41 23.70
N PRO A 272 61.60 50.80 24.31
CA PRO A 272 61.58 51.86 25.30
C PRO A 272 62.30 51.49 26.60
N LEU A 273 62.24 50.21 27.01
CA LEU A 273 62.96 49.72 28.19
C LEU A 273 64.48 49.78 27.99
N LYS A 274 64.97 49.41 26.81
CA LYS A 274 66.39 49.52 26.45
C LYS A 274 66.82 50.98 26.41
N LYS A 275 66.02 51.87 25.81
CA LYS A 275 66.27 53.32 25.82
C LYS A 275 66.33 53.89 27.25
N LYS A 276 65.46 53.39 28.15
CA LYS A 276 65.47 53.77 29.57
C LYS A 276 66.71 53.23 30.29
N LEU A 277 67.11 51.99 30.02
CA LEU A 277 68.35 51.41 30.57
C LEU A 277 69.60 52.15 30.09
N GLU A 278 69.64 52.52 28.81
CA GLU A 278 70.74 53.29 28.22
C GLU A 278 70.84 54.68 28.86
N SER A 279 69.71 55.33 29.13
CA SER A 279 69.70 56.58 29.92
C SER A 279 70.20 56.43 31.36
N TYR A 280 70.08 55.23 31.95
CA TYR A 280 70.64 54.92 33.27
C TYR A 280 72.13 54.57 33.22
N LEU A 281 72.63 54.03 32.10
CA LEU A 281 74.05 53.74 31.91
C LEU A 281 74.86 55.01 31.59
N ASP A 282 74.23 56.02 30.98
CA ASP A 282 74.82 57.35 30.76
C ASP A 282 74.92 58.19 32.04
N LEU A 283 74.18 57.82 33.10
CA LEU A 283 74.35 58.38 34.43
C LEU A 283 75.62 57.78 35.05
N MET A 284 76.76 58.45 34.86
CA MET A 284 78.01 58.09 35.55
C MET A 284 77.75 57.95 37.06
N PRO A 285 78.25 56.89 37.73
CA PRO A 285 78.23 56.84 39.18
C PRO A 285 78.99 58.08 39.68
N ASN A 286 78.30 59.06 40.28
CA ASN A 286 78.93 60.29 40.78
C ASN A 286 79.48 60.02 42.20
N PRO A 287 80.75 59.60 42.34
CA PRO A 287 81.30 59.18 43.62
C PRO A 287 81.48 60.40 44.53
N SER A 288 81.52 61.60 43.95
CA SER A 288 81.64 62.88 44.64
C SER A 288 80.35 63.22 45.39
N LEU A 289 79.17 63.02 44.78
CA LEU A 289 77.88 63.26 45.45
C LEU A 289 77.65 62.26 46.59
N ALA A 290 78.00 60.98 46.38
CA ALA A 290 77.95 59.97 47.44
C ALA A 290 78.92 60.30 48.60
N ARG A 291 80.13 60.77 48.29
CA ARG A 291 81.12 61.20 49.29
C ARG A 291 80.66 62.43 50.07
N VAL A 292 80.04 63.41 49.41
CA VAL A 292 79.47 64.59 50.08
C VAL A 292 78.34 64.19 51.04
N LYS A 293 77.45 63.29 50.62
CA LYS A 293 76.36 62.79 51.46
C LYS A 293 76.85 62.00 52.68
N ILE A 294 77.91 61.22 52.52
CA ILE A 294 78.54 60.50 53.63
C ILE A 294 79.17 61.50 54.63
N GLU A 295 79.81 62.56 54.15
CA GLU A 295 80.45 63.53 55.02
C GLU A 295 79.47 64.51 55.68
N GLU A 296 78.33 64.80 55.04
CA GLU A 296 77.17 65.46 55.66
C GLU A 296 76.66 64.63 56.85
N ALA A 297 76.41 63.33 56.63
CA ALA A 297 75.91 62.44 57.67
C ALA A 297 76.90 62.25 58.85
N LYS A 298 78.21 62.23 58.58
CA LYS A 298 79.22 62.22 59.65
C LYS A 298 79.18 63.49 60.50
N ARG A 299 79.06 64.66 59.88
CA ARG A 299 78.96 65.94 60.62
C ARG A 299 77.70 66.01 61.49
N GLU A 300 76.58 65.49 60.99
CA GLU A 300 75.37 65.37 61.78
C GLU A 300 75.56 64.42 62.97
N LEU A 301 76.27 63.30 62.77
CA LEU A 301 76.60 62.35 63.84
C LEU A 301 77.51 62.98 64.90
N ASP A 302 78.59 63.65 64.50
CA ASP A 302 79.52 64.35 65.42
C ASP A 302 78.80 65.43 66.24
N SER A 303 77.86 66.14 65.62
CA SER A 303 77.01 67.14 66.32
C SER A 303 76.11 66.49 67.37
N ILE A 304 75.48 65.37 67.04
CA ILE A 304 74.64 64.60 67.97
C ILE A 304 75.50 64.00 69.09
N GLU A 305 76.69 63.51 68.80
CA GLU A 305 77.63 62.96 69.79
C GLU A 305 78.17 64.04 70.73
N ALA A 306 78.45 65.24 70.23
CA ALA A 306 78.83 66.39 71.05
C ALA A 306 77.68 66.89 71.95
N GLU A 307 76.44 66.86 71.45
CA GLU A 307 75.24 67.15 72.25
C GLU A 307 75.00 66.07 73.31
N LEU A 308 75.20 64.80 72.97
CA LEU A 308 75.12 63.68 73.90
C LEU A 308 76.19 63.80 75.00
N THR A 309 77.43 64.11 74.62
CA THR A 309 78.55 64.32 75.56
C THR A 309 78.24 65.47 76.53
N ARG A 310 77.75 66.61 76.03
CA ARG A 310 77.29 67.72 76.89
C ARG A 310 76.18 67.31 77.85
N ARG A 311 75.25 66.46 77.42
CA ARG A 311 74.17 65.96 78.29
C ARG A 311 74.66 64.95 79.33
N VAL A 312 75.65 64.12 79.00
CA VAL A 312 76.29 63.19 79.95
C VAL A 312 77.09 63.99 80.99
N ASP A 313 77.87 64.99 80.58
CA ASP A 313 78.63 65.86 81.50
C ASP A 313 77.72 66.68 82.43
N MET A 314 76.50 67.03 81.99
CA MET A 314 75.48 67.68 82.81
C MET A 314 74.73 66.74 83.77
N MET A 315 74.90 65.42 83.65
CA MET A 315 74.34 64.41 84.56
C MET A 315 75.36 63.89 85.59
N GLU A 316 76.64 64.29 85.49
CA GLU A 316 77.74 63.89 86.38
C GLU A 316 78.19 64.98 87.39
N LEU A 317 77.41 66.07 87.55
CA LEU A 317 77.59 67.16 88.53
C LEU A 317 76.29 67.43 89.31
#